data_AF-Q9RFN2-F1
#
_entry.id   AF-Q9RFN2-F1
#
_cell.length_a   1.000
_cell.length_b   1.000
_cell.length_c   1.000
_cell.angle_alpha   90.00
_cell.angle_beta   90.00
_cell.angle_gamma   90.00
#
_symmetry.space_group_name_H-M   'P 1'
#
loop_
_entity.id
_entity.type
_entity.pdbx_description
1 polymer ?
#
loop_
_entity_poly.entity_id
_entity_poly.type
_entity_poly.pdbx_seq_one_letter_code
_entity_poly.pdbx_strand_id
1 'polypeptide(L)' 'MKQLDFNSIYKNDSQQSTGLLFIRAYHKWHGLIKSQLKTIDLTHPQFVLLTTLAALLRQQEWVSQTDIARFSDMDVMTV' A
#
# COMPACT_ATOMS: atom_id res chain seq x y z
N MET A 1 5.49 17.04 36.12
CA MET A 1 5.68 16.40 34.80
C MET A 1 5.57 17.47 33.72
N LYS A 2 6.53 17.59 32.81
CA LYS A 2 6.40 18.49 31.65
C LYS A 2 5.33 17.90 30.73
N GLN A 3 4.31 18.68 30.42
CA GLN A 3 3.30 18.31 29.44
C GLN A 3 3.99 18.27 28.07
N LEU A 4 4.07 17.09 27.47
CA LEU A 4 4.55 16.94 26.10
C LEU A 4 3.47 17.51 25.18
N ASP A 5 3.64 18.76 24.78
CA ASP A 5 2.78 19.36 23.76
C ASP A 5 3.05 18.67 22.41
N PHE A 6 2.03 17.96 21.92
CA PHE A 6 2.05 17.39 20.58
C PHE A 6 1.94 18.52 19.55
N ASN A 7 3.05 18.85 18.90
CA ASN A 7 3.12 19.94 17.92
C ASN A 7 2.42 19.54 16.61
N SER A 8 1.10 19.66 16.60
CA SER A 8 0.27 19.42 15.42
C SER A 8 -0.76 20.53 15.28
N ILE A 9 -0.98 20.96 14.04
CA ILE A 9 -2.08 21.87 13.69
C ILE A 9 -3.45 21.25 13.94
N TYR A 10 -3.52 19.92 14.08
CA TYR A 10 -4.73 19.14 14.36
C TYR A 10 -4.85 18.73 15.84
N LYS A 11 -4.08 19.33 16.74
CA LYS A 11 -4.02 18.94 18.17
C LYS A 11 -5.38 18.90 18.88
N ASN A 12 -6.31 19.76 18.46
CA ASN A 12 -7.65 19.87 19.06
C ASN A 12 -8.69 19.00 18.37
N ASP A 13 -8.43 18.56 17.13
CA ASP A 13 -9.34 17.73 16.35
C ASP A 13 -8.55 16.90 15.33
N SER A 14 -8.27 15.64 15.70
CA SER A 14 -7.57 14.70 14.84
C SER A 14 -8.35 14.33 13.57
N GLN A 15 -9.68 14.55 13.53
CA GLN A 15 -10.48 14.25 12.34
C GLN A 15 -10.19 15.22 11.19
N GLN A 16 -9.60 16.38 11.47
CA GLN A 16 -9.17 17.31 10.43
C GLN A 16 -7.83 16.91 9.79
N SER A 17 -7.11 15.94 10.37
CA SER A 17 -5.84 15.49 9.82
C SER A 17 -6.06 14.56 8.63
N THR A 18 -5.98 15.11 7.42
CA THR A 18 -6.08 14.34 6.17
C THR A 18 -5.12 13.16 6.13
N GLY A 19 -3.87 13.34 6.59
CA GLY A 19 -2.88 12.26 6.65
C GLY A 19 -3.31 11.13 7.59
N LEU A 20 -3.85 11.46 8.78
CA LEU A 20 -4.36 10.47 9.71
C LEU A 20 -5.61 9.75 9.17
N LEU A 21 -6.53 10.51 8.56
CA LEU A 21 -7.72 9.92 7.94
C LEU A 21 -7.34 8.98 6.79
N PHE A 22 -6.39 9.41 5.94
CA PHE A 22 -5.87 8.60 4.85
C PHE A 22 -5.28 7.29 5.35
N ILE A 23 -4.35 7.32 6.31
CA ILE A 23 -3.72 6.08 6.79
C ILE A 23 -4.73 5.15 7.47
N ARG A 24 -5.75 5.69 8.16
CA ARG A 24 -6.85 4.90 8.75
C ARG A 24 -7.73 4.25 7.67
N ALA A 25 -8.05 4.98 6.61
CA ALA A 25 -8.81 4.45 5.48
C ALA A 25 -8.00 3.36 4.75
N TYR A 26 -6.73 3.64 4.47
CA TYR A 26 -5.79 2.70 3.87
C TYR A 26 -5.67 1.42 4.69
N HIS A 27 -5.46 1.50 6.01
CA HIS A 27 -5.37 0.31 6.87
C HIS A 27 -6.63 -0.54 6.86
N LYS A 28 -7.82 0.09 6.87
CA LYS A 28 -9.10 -0.64 6.75
C LYS A 28 -9.19 -1.37 5.41
N TRP A 29 -8.93 -0.67 4.31
CA TRP A 29 -8.92 -1.24 2.97
C TRP A 29 -7.90 -2.36 2.81
N HIS A 30 -6.66 -2.14 3.25
CA HIS A 30 -5.58 -3.13 3.19
C HIS A 30 -5.90 -4.37 4.03
N GLY A 31 -6.53 -4.20 5.20
CA GLY A 31 -7.01 -5.31 6.03
C GLY A 31 -8.06 -6.17 5.32
N LEU A 32 -9.02 -5.53 4.64
CA LEU A 32 -10.03 -6.24 3.84
C LEU A 32 -9.36 -7.06 2.72
N ILE A 33 -8.44 -6.46 1.96
CA ILE A 33 -7.71 -7.17 0.90
C ILE A 33 -6.96 -8.36 1.47
N LYS A 34 -6.17 -8.16 2.53
CA LYS A 34 -5.37 -9.24 3.14
C LYS A 34 -6.26 -10.40 3.62
N SER A 35 -7.45 -10.10 4.15
CA SER A 35 -8.40 -11.13 4.56
C SER A 35 -8.88 -11.99 3.40
N GLN A 36 -9.14 -11.39 2.24
CA GLN A 36 -9.56 -12.10 1.04
C GLN A 36 -8.42 -12.91 0.44
N LEU A 37 -7.23 -12.32 0.31
CA LEU A 37 -6.06 -13.02 -0.24
C LEU A 37 -5.67 -14.25 0.59
N LYS A 38 -5.85 -14.20 1.91
CA LYS A 38 -5.60 -15.35 2.78
C LYS A 38 -6.46 -16.57 2.44
N THR A 39 -7.65 -16.37 1.88
CA THR A 39 -8.54 -17.49 1.48
C THR A 39 -7.98 -18.33 0.33
N ILE A 40 -7.02 -17.77 -0.42
CA ILE A 40 -6.34 -18.38 -1.56
C ILE A 40 -4.82 -18.46 -1.35
N ASP A 41 -4.37 -18.38 -0.09
CA ASP A 41 -2.96 -18.45 0.33
C ASP A 41 -2.03 -17.43 -0.38
N LEU A 42 -2.54 -16.24 -0.66
CA LEU A 42 -1.76 -15.13 -1.20
C LEU A 42 -1.45 -14.07 -0.14
N THR A 43 -0.24 -13.54 -0.23
CA THR A 43 0.16 -12.32 0.47
C THR A 43 -0.14 -11.08 -0.37
N HIS A 44 -0.22 -9.91 0.26
CA HIS A 44 -0.42 -8.65 -0.46
C HIS A 44 0.70 -8.36 -1.48
N PRO A 45 2.00 -8.54 -1.16
CA PRO A 45 3.07 -8.39 -2.16
C PRO A 45 2.94 -9.35 -3.35
N GLN A 46 2.62 -10.62 -3.13
CA GLN A 46 2.41 -11.58 -4.23
C GLN A 46 1.23 -11.16 -5.12
N PHE A 47 0.15 -10.67 -4.54
CA PHE A 47 -0.99 -10.14 -5.29
C PHE A 47 -0.62 -8.92 -6.14
N VAL A 48 0.13 -7.96 -5.57
CA VAL A 48 0.60 -6.77 -6.31
C VAL A 48 1.49 -7.19 -7.48
N LEU A 49 2.42 -8.13 -7.26
CA LEU A 49 3.31 -8.64 -8.30
C LEU A 49 2.54 -9.31 -9.45
N LEU A 50 1.60 -10.21 -9.13
CA LEU A 50 0.79 -10.93 -10.13
C LEU A 50 -0.09 -9.98 -10.95
N THR A 51 -0.76 -9.04 -10.29
CA THR A 51 -1.64 -8.07 -10.97
C THR A 51 -0.86 -7.07 -11.81
N THR A 52 0.33 -6.66 -11.35
CA THR A 52 1.25 -5.80 -12.10
C THR A 52 1.76 -6.51 -13.35
N LEU A 53 2.25 -7.75 -13.21
CA LEU A 53 2.69 -8.56 -14.34
C LEU A 53 1.56 -8.76 -15.35
N ALA A 54 0.35 -9.09 -14.88
CA ALA A 54 -0.81 -9.25 -15.76
C ALA A 54 -1.19 -7.95 -16.50
N ALA A 55 -1.05 -6.78 -15.87
CA ALA A 55 -1.29 -5.49 -16.51
C ALA A 55 -0.23 -5.15 -17.57
N LEU A 56 1.04 -5.43 -17.29
CA LEU A 56 2.17 -5.19 -18.20
C LEU A 56 2.14 -6.13 -19.40
N LEU A 57 1.82 -7.42 -19.21
CA LEU A 57 1.71 -8.39 -20.30
C LEU A 57 0.62 -8.05 -21.33
N ARG A 58 -0.32 -7.14 -21.00
CA ARG A 58 -1.32 -6.62 -21.96
C ARG A 58 -0.77 -5.50 -22.84
N GLN A 59 0.40 -4.95 -22.50
CA GLN A 59 1.02 -3.80 -23.17
C GLN A 59 2.32 -4.19 -23.90
N GLN A 60 3.03 -5.20 -23.40
CA GLN A 60 4.30 -5.66 -23.94
C GLN A 60 4.47 -7.17 -23.77
N GLU A 61 5.21 -7.79 -24.69
CA GLU A 61 5.46 -9.23 -24.70
C GLU A 61 6.48 -9.66 -23.63
N TRP A 62 7.48 -8.82 -23.37
CA TRP A 62 8.55 -9.08 -22.39
C TRP A 62 8.44 -8.11 -21.23
N VAL A 63 8.36 -8.64 -20.00
CA VAL A 63 8.26 -7.85 -18.77
C VAL A 63 9.46 -8.16 -17.89
N SER A 64 10.27 -7.15 -17.58
CA SER A 64 11.41 -7.28 -16.67
C SER A 64 11.03 -6.99 -15.22
N GLN A 65 11.87 -7.41 -14.27
CA GLN A 65 11.73 -7.10 -12.85
C GLN A 65 11.72 -5.57 -12.59
N THR A 66 12.53 -4.82 -13.35
CA THR A 66 12.56 -3.35 -13.31
C THR A 66 11.24 -2.73 -13.75
N ASP A 67 10.57 -3.32 -14.75
CA ASP A 67 9.25 -2.85 -15.20
C ASP A 67 8.20 -3.07 -14.11
N ILE A 68 8.23 -4.24 -13.46
CA ILE A 68 7.31 -4.57 -12.37
C ILE A 68 7.53 -3.64 -11.18
N ALA A 69 8.77 -3.43 -10.75
CA ALA A 69 9.11 -2.53 -9.64
C ALA A 69 8.65 -1.09 -9.93
N ARG A 70 8.94 -0.58 -11.12
CA ARG A 70 8.52 0.77 -11.54
C ARG A 70 7.00 0.91 -11.59
N PHE A 71 6.29 -0.09 -12.10
CA PHE A 71 4.83 -0.02 -12.25
C PHE A 71 4.09 -0.15 -10.92
N SER A 72 4.62 -0.99 -10.01
CA SER A 72 4.02 -1.25 -8.70
C SER A 72 4.46 -0.28 -7.59
N ASP A 73 5.41 0.60 -7.89
CA ASP A 73 6.08 1.47 -6.91
C ASP A 73 6.70 0.68 -5.74
N MET A 74 7.15 -0.55 -6.03
CA MET A 74 7.85 -1.43 -5.09
C MET A 74 9.36 -1.37 -5.33
N ASP A 75 10.12 -1.62 -4.27
CA ASP A 75 11.57 -1.77 -4.40
C ASP A 75 11.93 -3.00 -5.25
N VAL A 76 12.88 -2.85 -6.18
CA VAL A 76 13.28 -3.91 -7.13
C VAL A 76 13.74 -5.18 -6.41
N MET A 77 14.39 -5.06 -5.25
CA MET A 77 14.88 -6.21 -4.48
C MET A 77 13.75 -6.98 -3.77
N THR A 78 12.56 -6.39 -3.69
CA THR A 78 11.35 -7.02 -3.13
C THR A 78 10.55 -7.78 -4.19
N VAL A 79 10.78 -7.48 -5.48
CA VAL A 79 10.11 -8.06 -6.64
C VAL A 79 10.82 -9.33 -7.12
#